data_AF-A0A183MAH2-F1
#
_entry.id   AF-A0A183MAH2-F1
#
_cell.length_a   1.000
_cell.length_b   1.000
_cell.length_c   1.000
_cell.angle_alpha   90.00
_cell.angle_beta   90.00
_cell.angle_gamma   90.00
#
_symmetry.space_group_name_H-M   'P 1'
#
loop_
_entity.id
_entity.type
_entity.pdbx_description
1 polymer ?
#
loop_
_entity_poly.entity_id
_entity_poly.type
_entity_poly.pdbx_seq_one_letter_code
_entity_poly.pdbx_strand_id
1 'polypeptide(L)' 'MKQLHDTTKKLAGKYSKSERPIKDREGKPITEIQQQRNRWVEYFQELLNRPAPMNALDIEAAHTDLPIDVNPPT' A
#
# COMPACT_ATOMS: atom_id res chain seq x y z
N MET A 1 -22.14 20.72 2.56
CA MET A 1 -21.84 19.39 3.16
C MET A 1 -22.55 18.23 2.47
N LYS A 2 -23.88 18.28 2.28
CA LYS A 2 -24.64 17.15 1.68
C LYS A 2 -24.23 16.81 0.25
N GLN A 3 -24.07 17.82 -0.62
CA GLN A 3 -23.60 17.61 -2.01
C GLN A 3 -22.25 16.91 -2.10
N LEU A 4 -21.31 17.25 -1.21
CA LEU A 4 -19.97 16.70 -1.24
C LEU A 4 -19.99 15.22 -0.85
N HIS A 5 -20.73 14.87 0.21
CA HIS A 5 -20.99 13.48 0.61
C HIS A 5 -21.64 12.67 -0.53
N ASP A 6 -22.68 13.22 -1.18
CA ASP A 6 -23.41 12.52 -2.22
C ASP A 6 -22.56 12.32 -3.49
N THR A 7 -21.69 13.28 -3.80
CA THR A 7 -20.72 13.20 -4.91
C THR A 7 -19.65 12.15 -4.63
N THR A 8 -19.08 12.13 -3.42
CA THR A 8 -18.10 11.12 -2.99
C THR A 8 -18.71 9.72 -2.97
N LYS A 9 -19.96 9.57 -2.51
CA LYS A 9 -20.68 8.29 -2.52
C LYS A 9 -20.95 7.78 -3.93
N LYS A 10 -21.31 8.67 -4.87
CA LYS A 10 -21.51 8.35 -6.29
C LYS A 10 -20.20 7.91 -6.97
N LEU A 11 -19.07 8.54 -6.63
CA LEU A 11 -17.75 8.17 -7.12
C LEU A 11 -17.28 6.82 -6.52
N ALA A 12 -17.45 6.63 -5.22
CA ALA A 12 -17.05 5.41 -4.51
C ALA A 12 -17.84 4.16 -4.95
N GLY A 13 -19.10 4.33 -5.38
CA GLY A 13 -19.97 3.22 -5.82
C GLY A 13 -19.44 2.39 -6.99
N LYS A 14 -18.51 2.94 -7.80
CA LYS A 14 -17.89 2.23 -8.93
C LYS A 14 -16.72 1.31 -8.52
N TYR A 15 -16.15 1.49 -7.32
CA TYR A 15 -14.94 0.80 -6.86
C TYR A 15 -15.19 -0.19 -5.71
N SER A 16 -16.44 -0.60 -5.49
CA SER A 16 -16.80 -1.50 -4.40
C SER A 16 -16.31 -2.94 -4.59
N LYS A 17 -16.01 -3.33 -5.83
CA LYS A 17 -15.39 -4.62 -6.15
C LYS A 17 -13.91 -4.38 -6.42
N SER A 18 -13.06 -4.83 -5.49
CA SER A 18 -11.65 -5.01 -5.81
C SER A 18 -11.55 -6.00 -6.99
N GLU A 19 -10.96 -5.57 -8.10
CA GLU A 19 -10.75 -6.38 -9.30
C GLU A 19 -9.90 -7.63 -9.02
N ARG A 20 -9.15 -7.61 -7.91
CA ARG A 20 -8.39 -8.74 -7.38
C ARG A 20 -9.03 -9.24 -6.08
N PRO A 21 -9.44 -10.53 -6.02
CA PRO A 21 -9.81 -11.17 -4.77
C PRO A 21 -8.65 -11.12 -3.78
N ILE A 22 -8.95 -10.81 -2.52
CA ILE A 22 -7.95 -10.94 -1.45
C ILE A 22 -7.69 -12.43 -1.24
N LYS A 23 -6.42 -12.78 -1.03
CA LYS A 23 -5.98 -14.16 -0.82
C LYS A 23 -5.66 -14.41 0.65
N ASP A 24 -5.89 -15.63 1.10
CA ASP A 24 -5.38 -16.13 2.38
C ASP A 24 -3.85 -16.34 2.33
N ARG A 25 -3.28 -16.90 3.40
CA ARG A 25 -1.84 -17.17 3.48
C ARG A 25 -1.40 -18.27 2.50
N GLU A 26 -2.31 -19.17 2.15
CA GLU A 26 -2.14 -20.26 1.22
C GLU A 26 -2.37 -19.83 -0.25
N GLY A 27 -2.69 -18.55 -0.49
CA GLY A 27 -2.90 -17.99 -1.81
C GLY A 27 -4.30 -18.24 -2.40
N LYS A 28 -5.23 -18.80 -1.64
CA LYS A 28 -6.61 -19.05 -2.07
C LYS A 28 -7.47 -17.79 -1.92
N PRO A 29 -8.38 -17.52 -2.87
CA PRO A 29 -9.29 -16.38 -2.78
C PRO A 29 -10.21 -16.47 -1.55
N ILE A 30 -10.31 -15.39 -0.80
CA ILE A 30 -11.29 -15.20 0.27
C ILE A 30 -12.55 -14.58 -0.32
N THR A 31 -13.68 -15.25 -0.13
CA THR A 31 -15.01 -14.81 -0.64
C THR A 31 -15.91 -14.25 0.45
N GLU A 32 -15.63 -14.55 1.73
CA GLU A 32 -16.42 -14.12 2.88
C GLU A 32 -15.87 -12.82 3.51
N ILE A 33 -16.76 -11.86 3.77
CA ILE A 33 -16.39 -10.56 4.36
C ILE A 33 -15.74 -10.70 5.75
N GLN A 34 -16.21 -11.66 6.56
CA GLN A 34 -15.63 -11.89 7.89
C GLN A 34 -14.18 -12.38 7.78
N GLN A 35 -13.91 -13.35 6.91
CA GLN A 35 -12.57 -13.85 6.65
C GLN A 35 -11.65 -12.75 6.09
N GLN A 36 -12.18 -11.87 5.23
CA GLN A 36 -11.43 -10.73 4.71
C GLN A 36 -11.03 -9.76 5.84
N ARG A 37 -11.93 -9.48 6.80
CA ARG A 37 -11.62 -8.65 7.97
C ARG A 37 -10.57 -9.29 8.87
N ASN A 38 -10.68 -10.59 9.13
CA ASN A 38 -9.69 -11.33 9.91
C ASN A 38 -8.32 -11.28 9.22
N ARG A 39 -8.28 -11.44 7.89
CA ARG A 39 -7.05 -11.33 7.12
C ARG A 39 -6.42 -9.93 7.21
N TRP A 40 -7.23 -8.88 7.21
CA TRP A 40 -6.75 -7.52 7.44
C TRP A 40 -6.15 -7.34 8.83
N VAL A 41 -6.79 -7.85 9.88
CA VAL A 41 -6.29 -7.79 11.26
C VAL A 41 -4.93 -8.49 11.36
N GLU A 42 -4.81 -9.72 10.85
CA GLU A 42 -3.54 -10.45 10.82
C GLU A 42 -2.44 -9.70 10.08
N TYR A 43 -2.73 -9.19 8.87
CA TYR A 43 -1.77 -8.49 8.05
C TYR A 43 -1.23 -7.23 8.76
N PHE A 44 -2.12 -6.43 9.33
CA PHE A 44 -1.70 -5.23 10.07
C PHE A 44 -0.98 -5.58 11.36
N GLN A 45 -1.38 -6.65 12.05
CA GLN A 45 -0.67 -7.11 13.25
C GLN A 45 0.75 -7.57 12.91
N GLU A 46 0.94 -8.32 11.82
CA GLU A 46 2.25 -8.74 11.35
C GLU A 46 3.10 -7.53 10.93
N LEU A 47 2.51 -6.58 10.20
CA LEU A 47 3.21 -5.39 9.71
C LEU A 47 3.65 -4.46 10.84
N LEU A 48 2.76 -4.17 11.80
CA LEU A 48 3.01 -3.21 12.87
C LEU A 48 3.87 -3.78 14.00
N ASN A 49 3.85 -5.10 14.21
CA ASN A 49 4.67 -5.76 15.22
C ASN A 49 5.93 -6.41 14.63
N ARG A 50 6.22 -6.19 13.34
CA ARG A 50 7.44 -6.69 12.71
C ARG A 50 8.65 -6.05 13.41
N PRO A 51 9.55 -6.85 14.00
CA PRO A 51 10.77 -6.30 14.59
C PRO A 51 11.61 -5.62 13.50
N ALA A 52 12.41 -4.63 13.90
CA ALA A 52 13.36 -4.01 12.99
C ALA A 52 14.24 -5.11 12.36
N PRO A 53 14.48 -5.06 11.03
CA PRO A 53 15.39 -6.01 10.42
C PRO A 53 16.75 -5.95 11.12
N MET A 54 17.24 -7.11 11.58
CA MET A 54 18.52 -7.22 12.30
C MET A 54 19.73 -6.94 11.41
N ASN A 55 19.56 -7.16 10.10
CA ASN A 55 20.61 -6.83 9.15
C ASN A 55 20.60 -5.32 8.94
N ALA A 56 21.78 -4.70 8.99
CA ALA A 56 21.94 -3.36 8.43
C ALA A 56 21.31 -3.37 7.04
N LEU A 57 20.37 -2.45 6.82
CA LEU A 57 19.75 -2.29 5.53
C LEU A 57 20.88 -2.01 4.56
N ASP A 58 21.15 -2.95 3.66
CA ASP A 58 22.19 -2.84 2.62
C ASP A 58 21.68 -1.85 1.56
N ILE A 59 21.54 -0.59 2.00
CA ILE A 59 21.37 0.54 1.11
C ILE A 59 22.77 0.81 0.58
N GLU A 60 23.04 0.27 -0.60
CA GLU A 60 24.17 0.73 -1.39
C GLU A 60 24.08 2.26 -1.48
N ALA A 61 25.10 2.95 -0.98
CA ALA A 61 25.12 4.40 -0.98
C ALA A 61 24.89 4.86 -2.42
N ALA A 62 23.88 5.72 -2.63
CA ALA A 62 23.66 6.31 -3.93
C ALA A 62 24.98 6.94 -4.40
N HIS A 63 25.45 6.60 -5.59
CA HIS A 63 26.66 7.21 -6.15
C HIS A 63 26.44 8.72 -6.22
N THR A 64 27.10 9.46 -5.32
CA THR A 64 27.02 10.93 -5.21
C THR A 64 27.66 11.65 -6.40
N ASP A 65 28.19 10.92 -7.39
CA ASP A 65 28.88 11.49 -8.56
C ASP A 65 27.94 11.75 -9.75
N LEU A 66 26.79 12.38 -9.51
CA LEU A 66 26.08 13.05 -10.60
C LEU A 66 26.64 14.48 -10.70
N PRO A 67 27.47 14.79 -11.70
CA PRO A 67 27.87 16.18 -11.96
C PRO A 67 26.62 16.95 -12.36
N ILE A 68 26.04 17.68 -11.40
CA ILE A 68 25.02 18.67 -11.68
C ILE A 68 25.74 19.84 -12.35
N ASP A 69 25.48 20.04 -13.63
CA ASP A 69 25.95 21.23 -14.32
C ASP A 69 25.20 22.45 -13.76
N VAL A 70 25.93 23.23 -12.95
CA VAL A 70 25.44 24.46 -12.32
C VAL A 70 25.65 25.68 -13.23
N ASN A 71 26.12 25.49 -14.47
CA ASN A 71 26.30 26.60 -15.36
C ASN A 71 24.94 27.16 -15.81
N PRO A 72 24.79 28.50 -15.85
CA PRO A 72 23.60 29.12 -16.40
C PRO A 72 23.49 28.78 -17.90
N PRO A 73 22.27 28.48 -18.39
CA PRO A 73 22.06 28.27 -19.82
C PRO A 73 22.43 29.54 -20.60
N THR A 74 23.15 29.35 -21.71
CA THR A 74 23.47 30.42 -22.66
C THR A 74 22.28 30.70 -23.58
#